data_AF-A0AA39HPY0-F1
#
_entry.id   AF-A0AA39HPY0-F1
#
_cell.length_a   1.000
_cell.length_b   1.000
_cell.length_c   1.000
_cell.angle_alpha   90.00
_cell.angle_beta   90.00
_cell.angle_gamma   90.00
#
_symmetry.space_group_name_H-M   'P 1'
#
loop_
_entity.id
_entity.type
_entity.pdbx_description
1 polymer ?
#
loop_
_entity_poly.entity_id
_entity_poly.type
_entity_poly.pdbx_seq_one_letter_code
_entity_poly.pdbx_strand_id
1 'polypeptide(L)'
;MPVCKACYNRCAVGKNFGAETCASCAAFFRRTVRLKIVYPCKNDFYSCRKDAVRFVSAVHACRKCRFDRCIELGMNPGLVQNPRPNQSKLSLMPKEVVHSFSTQFPLISSMTNVLRATLLDRCITSDARLTIGTSEPASNFLSYNVYRRLTLCEVKKYREMLDYSPVVCELNKDVKDAIFRNSFALALIVVQVHFNLKHRSLGFENKKKIYIFPNVYFDLDPEKLLFFFASHKNPQSLAGMNDCLAIARQLSRNLQFLQEIGLQSNAFYGTYEDIAALTLVAIIQSNDVPKGNMEWQRPMRRLKAVWNEVDLYYRMTQRDPSQWGNLLFLLSNMQTFIQNHEKFRKLLNVYYGKTMMDKIESGQRPEETIAQLMLECTAN
;
A
#
# COMPACT_ATOMS: atom_id res chain seq x y z
N MET A 1 30.83 13.66 -0.41
CA MET A 1 31.07 12.21 -0.48
C MET A 1 30.58 11.65 -1.81
N PRO A 2 31.37 10.81 -2.49
CA PRO A 2 31.00 10.16 -3.75
C PRO A 2 29.88 9.12 -3.55
N VAL A 3 29.30 8.66 -4.67
CA VAL A 3 28.26 7.62 -4.69
C VAL A 3 28.91 6.27 -4.99
N CYS A 4 28.67 5.26 -4.15
CA CYS A 4 29.16 3.90 -4.41
C CYS A 4 28.36 3.26 -5.55
N LYS A 5 29.02 2.84 -6.64
CA LYS A 5 28.34 2.25 -7.80
C LYS A 5 27.69 0.89 -7.53
N ALA A 6 28.08 0.18 -6.45
CA ALA A 6 27.49 -1.12 -6.10
C ALA A 6 26.14 -0.99 -5.39
N CYS A 7 26.00 -0.01 -4.49
CA CYS A 7 24.79 0.16 -3.65
C CYS A 7 24.09 1.51 -3.83
N TYR A 8 24.65 2.42 -4.63
CA TYR A 8 24.18 3.77 -4.91
C TYR A 8 23.97 4.69 -3.69
N ASN A 9 24.52 4.32 -2.52
CA ASN A 9 24.57 5.21 -1.36
C ASN A 9 25.70 6.25 -1.52
N ARG A 10 25.44 7.48 -1.06
CA ARG A 10 26.50 8.47 -0.81
C ARG A 10 27.32 8.02 0.40
N CYS A 11 28.59 7.72 0.18
CA CYS A 11 29.50 7.23 1.22
C CYS A 11 30.95 7.36 0.78
N ALA A 12 31.89 7.22 1.72
CA ALA A 12 33.30 7.10 1.38
C ALA A 12 33.51 5.82 0.55
N VAL A 13 34.14 5.97 -0.61
CA VAL A 13 34.51 4.87 -1.50
C VAL A 13 36.02 4.68 -1.45
N GLY A 14 36.45 3.43 -1.56
CA GLY A 14 37.86 3.06 -1.64
C GLY A 14 38.03 1.76 -2.42
N LYS A 15 39.27 1.41 -2.73
CA LYS A 15 39.58 0.18 -3.46
C LYS A 15 39.39 -1.04 -2.56
N ASN A 16 38.39 -1.85 -2.84
CA ASN A 16 38.03 -3.04 -2.09
C ASN A 16 37.91 -4.24 -3.04
N PHE A 17 38.70 -5.29 -2.80
CA PHE A 17 38.69 -6.53 -3.59
C PHE A 17 38.83 -6.32 -5.11
N GLY A 18 39.54 -5.27 -5.55
CA GLY A 18 39.75 -4.99 -6.98
C GLY A 18 38.90 -3.86 -7.57
N ALA A 19 37.86 -3.37 -6.86
CA ALA A 19 36.97 -2.32 -7.36
C ALA A 19 36.78 -1.15 -6.38
N GLU A 20 36.43 0.03 -6.88
CA GLU A 20 36.06 1.18 -6.04
C GLU A 20 34.64 1.03 -5.48
N THR A 21 34.54 0.65 -4.21
CA THR A 21 33.26 0.46 -3.51
C THR A 21 33.34 0.96 -2.07
N CYS A 22 32.19 1.10 -1.40
CA CYS A 22 32.15 1.48 0.00
C CYS A 22 32.39 0.31 0.95
N ALA A 23 32.76 0.60 2.20
CA ALA A 23 33.08 -0.39 3.22
C ALA A 23 31.94 -1.41 3.47
N SER A 24 30.68 -0.97 3.35
CA SER A 24 29.52 -1.86 3.53
C SER A 24 29.36 -2.86 2.38
N CYS A 25 29.73 -2.49 1.15
CA CYS A 25 29.77 -3.42 0.01
C CYS A 25 30.96 -4.38 0.10
N ALA A 26 32.11 -3.90 0.61
CA ALA A 26 33.25 -4.75 0.90
C ALA A 26 32.91 -5.85 1.94
N ALA A 27 32.26 -5.48 3.04
CA ALA A 27 31.83 -6.42 4.07
C ALA A 27 30.80 -7.43 3.54
N PHE A 28 29.82 -6.96 2.75
CA PHE A 28 28.84 -7.80 2.09
C PHE A 28 29.51 -8.83 1.16
N PHE A 29 30.36 -8.37 0.24
CA PHE A 29 31.08 -9.22 -0.72
C PHE A 29 31.91 -10.30 -0.03
N ARG A 30 32.70 -9.91 0.99
CA ARG A 30 33.51 -10.85 1.79
C ARG A 30 32.65 -11.93 2.46
N ARG A 31 31.49 -11.57 3.01
CA ARG A 31 30.58 -12.52 3.65
C ARG A 31 29.98 -13.50 2.64
N THR A 32 29.52 -12.99 1.49
CA THR A 32 28.93 -13.82 0.43
C THR A 32 29.93 -14.83 -0.11
N VAL A 33 31.16 -14.41 -0.41
CA VAL A 33 32.22 -15.30 -0.93
C VAL A 33 32.65 -16.33 0.12
N ARG A 34 32.90 -15.92 1.36
CA ARG A 34 33.36 -16.84 2.43
C ARG A 34 32.34 -17.93 2.76
N LEU A 35 31.07 -17.54 2.86
CA LEU A 35 30.00 -18.45 3.22
C LEU A 35 29.39 -19.17 2.01
N LYS A 36 29.94 -18.95 0.80
CA LYS A 36 29.42 -19.47 -0.48
C LYS A 36 27.90 -19.28 -0.61
N ILE A 37 27.40 -18.10 -0.21
CA ILE A 37 25.96 -17.83 -0.19
C ILE A 37 25.48 -17.59 -1.61
N VAL A 38 24.57 -18.44 -2.09
CA VAL A 38 23.83 -18.19 -3.32
C VAL A 38 22.54 -17.45 -2.97
N TYR A 39 22.40 -16.23 -3.47
CA TYR A 39 21.17 -15.46 -3.29
C TYR A 39 20.19 -15.78 -4.42
N PRO A 40 18.98 -16.29 -4.15
CA PRO A 40 17.93 -16.33 -5.16
C PRO A 40 17.51 -14.89 -5.51
N CYS A 41 17.30 -14.62 -6.80
CA CYS A 41 16.68 -13.35 -7.21
C CYS A 41 15.23 -13.38 -6.72
N LYS A 42 14.82 -12.37 -5.97
CA LYS A 42 13.43 -12.28 -5.46
C LYS A 42 12.47 -11.53 -6.41
N ASN A 43 12.90 -11.24 -7.64
CA ASN A 43 12.23 -10.30 -8.55
C ASN A 43 12.30 -10.78 -10.02
N ASP A 44 11.23 -10.51 -10.78
CA ASP A 44 11.16 -10.63 -12.24
C ASP A 44 12.09 -9.62 -12.95
N PHE A 45 12.35 -9.86 -14.24
CA PHE A 45 13.29 -9.14 -15.12
C PHE A 45 13.31 -7.59 -14.98
N TYR A 46 12.19 -6.99 -14.57
CA TYR A 46 12.00 -5.54 -14.47
C TYR A 46 12.57 -4.88 -13.20
N SER A 47 12.69 -5.61 -12.08
CA SER A 47 13.14 -5.06 -10.80
C SER A 47 14.67 -5.12 -10.60
N CYS A 48 15.40 -5.62 -11.61
CA CYS A 48 16.86 -5.69 -11.64
C CYS A 48 17.49 -5.13 -12.92
N ARG A 49 16.90 -4.09 -13.54
CA ARG A 49 17.63 -3.29 -14.54
C ARG A 49 18.76 -2.48 -13.88
N LYS A 50 19.75 -2.04 -14.67
CA LYS A 50 20.85 -1.14 -14.22
C LYS A 50 20.34 0.15 -13.58
N ASP A 51 19.12 0.54 -13.96
CA ASP A 51 18.35 1.74 -13.65
C ASP A 51 17.22 1.47 -12.64
N ALA A 52 17.00 0.22 -12.23
CA ALA A 52 16.12 -0.12 -11.12
C ALA A 52 16.81 0.26 -9.80
N VAL A 53 16.08 1.01 -8.96
CA VAL A 53 16.52 1.71 -7.73
C VAL A 53 17.04 3.14 -7.99
N ARG A 54 16.11 4.07 -8.23
CA ARG A 54 16.35 5.51 -7.98
C ARG A 54 15.81 6.02 -6.64
N PHE A 55 15.02 5.24 -5.89
CA PHE A 55 14.41 5.70 -4.62
C PHE A 55 14.45 4.70 -3.45
N VAL A 56 15.28 3.67 -3.51
CA VAL A 56 15.41 2.70 -2.41
C VAL A 56 16.79 2.84 -1.81
N SER A 57 16.88 3.42 -0.60
CA SER A 57 18.09 3.37 0.21
C SER A 57 18.57 1.92 0.32
N ALA A 58 19.89 1.67 0.33
CA ALA A 58 20.49 0.35 0.10
C ALA A 58 20.15 -0.79 1.09
N VAL A 59 19.15 -0.63 1.95
CA VAL A 59 18.60 -1.66 2.83
C VAL A 59 17.69 -2.63 2.05
N HIS A 60 17.08 -2.22 0.92
CA HIS A 60 16.16 -3.09 0.14
C HIS A 60 16.63 -3.42 -1.29
N ALA A 61 17.91 -3.23 -1.61
CA ALA A 61 18.47 -3.75 -2.88
C ALA A 61 18.47 -5.30 -2.86
N CYS A 62 18.03 -5.94 -3.95
CA CYS A 62 18.08 -7.39 -4.09
C CYS A 62 19.51 -7.91 -3.84
N ARG A 63 19.67 -8.85 -2.91
CA ARG A 63 21.00 -9.36 -2.51
C ARG A 63 21.74 -10.04 -3.67
N LYS A 64 21.01 -10.70 -4.58
CA LYS A 64 21.58 -11.25 -5.81
C LYS A 64 22.11 -10.12 -6.70
N CYS A 65 21.27 -9.16 -7.06
CA CYS A 65 21.65 -8.08 -7.98
C CYS A 65 22.74 -7.16 -7.38
N ARG A 66 22.78 -6.98 -6.06
CA ARG A 66 23.90 -6.30 -5.37
C ARG A 66 25.20 -7.08 -5.50
N PHE A 67 25.17 -8.41 -5.36
CA PHE A 67 26.34 -9.26 -5.52
C PHE A 67 26.82 -9.30 -6.98
N ASP A 68 25.90 -9.46 -7.93
CA ASP A 68 26.20 -9.41 -9.37
C ASP A 68 26.86 -8.08 -9.74
N ARG A 69 26.34 -6.96 -9.24
CA ARG A 69 26.93 -5.63 -9.48
C ARG A 69 28.32 -5.47 -8.85
N CYS A 70 28.57 -6.07 -7.68
CA CYS A 70 29.92 -6.11 -7.12
C CYS A 70 30.89 -6.82 -8.07
N ILE A 71 30.49 -7.96 -8.65
CA ILE A 71 31.28 -8.70 -9.63
C ILE A 71 31.49 -7.88 -10.91
N GLU A 72 30.42 -7.27 -11.46
CA GLU A 72 30.48 -6.41 -12.66
C GLU A 72 31.43 -5.21 -12.50
N LEU A 73 31.51 -4.64 -11.28
CA LEU A 73 32.42 -3.55 -10.97
C LEU A 73 33.88 -3.99 -10.82
N GLY A 74 34.16 -5.31 -10.88
CA GLY A 74 35.49 -5.87 -10.80
C GLY A 74 35.91 -6.33 -9.40
N MET A 75 34.97 -6.54 -8.47
CA MET A 75 35.30 -7.19 -7.21
C MET A 75 35.62 -8.67 -7.46
N ASN A 76 36.85 -9.09 -7.17
CA ASN A 76 37.34 -10.44 -7.44
C ASN A 76 37.19 -11.34 -6.20
N PRO A 77 36.43 -12.45 -6.27
CA PRO A 77 36.31 -13.42 -5.19
C PRO A 77 37.65 -14.02 -4.75
N GLY A 78 38.62 -14.16 -5.66
CA GLY A 78 39.96 -14.67 -5.36
C GLY A 78 40.80 -13.77 -4.44
N LEU A 79 40.42 -12.50 -4.28
CA LEU A 79 41.06 -11.58 -3.34
C LEU A 79 40.48 -11.69 -1.92
N VAL A 80 39.47 -12.54 -1.71
CA VAL A 80 38.91 -12.82 -0.38
C VAL A 80 39.75 -13.92 0.28
N GLN A 81 40.62 -13.51 1.22
CA GLN A 81 41.46 -14.44 1.96
C GLN A 81 40.64 -15.47 2.76
N ASN A 82 41.05 -16.74 2.65
CA ASN A 82 40.55 -17.85 3.46
C ASN A 82 40.76 -17.57 4.96
N PRO A 83 39.91 -18.11 5.84
CA PRO A 83 40.08 -17.93 7.28
C PRO A 83 41.46 -18.40 7.71
N ARG A 84 42.21 -17.56 8.44
CA ARG A 84 43.36 -18.03 9.20
C ARG A 84 42.81 -18.91 10.32
N PRO A 85 43.37 -20.11 10.57
CA PRO A 85 43.01 -20.86 11.75
C PRO A 85 43.58 -20.10 12.95
N ASN A 86 42.74 -19.39 13.71
CA ASN A 86 43.05 -19.14 15.10
C ASN A 86 41.81 -18.99 15.97
N GLN A 87 41.95 -19.57 17.14
CA GLN A 87 40.94 -19.91 18.14
C GLN A 87 40.38 -18.65 18.82
N SER A 88 39.07 -18.47 18.75
CA SER A 88 38.27 -18.04 19.91
C SER A 88 36.81 -18.39 19.69
N LYS A 89 36.24 -19.05 20.70
CA LYS A 89 34.86 -19.52 20.78
C LYS A 89 33.89 -18.33 20.61
N LEU A 90 32.94 -18.46 19.69
CA LEU A 90 31.57 -17.97 19.93
C LEU A 90 30.60 -18.78 19.06
N SER A 91 29.83 -19.62 19.77
CA SER A 91 28.53 -20.22 19.42
C SER A 91 28.33 -20.75 17.99
N LEU A 92 28.24 -22.08 17.89
CA LEU A 92 27.38 -22.72 16.91
C LEU A 92 25.98 -22.08 16.99
N MET A 93 25.64 -21.23 16.02
CA MET A 93 24.24 -21.00 15.71
C MET A 93 23.77 -22.18 14.84
N PRO A 94 22.58 -22.73 15.09
CA PRO A 94 22.06 -23.84 14.30
C PRO A 94 22.10 -23.48 12.81
N LYS A 95 22.35 -24.49 11.97
CA LYS A 95 21.97 -24.43 10.56
C LYS A 95 20.45 -24.29 10.49
N GLU A 96 19.94 -23.08 10.65
CA GLU A 96 18.60 -22.77 10.19
C GLU A 96 18.66 -22.75 8.67
N VAL A 97 18.26 -23.88 8.10
CA VAL A 97 17.62 -23.91 6.79
C VAL A 97 16.49 -22.88 6.89
N VAL A 98 16.71 -21.69 6.34
CA VAL A 98 15.64 -20.72 6.10
C VAL A 98 14.74 -21.36 5.05
N HIS A 99 13.80 -22.19 5.51
CA HIS A 99 12.74 -22.71 4.68
C HIS A 99 11.94 -21.48 4.24
N SER A 100 11.96 -21.22 2.94
CA SER A 100 11.56 -19.97 2.33
C SER A 100 10.04 -19.79 2.35
N PHE A 101 9.50 -19.17 3.41
CA PHE A 101 8.11 -18.68 3.44
C PHE A 101 7.73 -17.90 2.16
N SER A 102 8.68 -17.20 1.53
CA SER A 102 8.43 -16.41 0.32
C SER A 102 8.26 -17.20 -0.99
N THR A 103 8.64 -18.48 -1.06
CA THR A 103 8.45 -19.29 -2.28
C THR A 103 7.09 -19.99 -2.30
N GLN A 104 6.45 -20.14 -1.14
CA GLN A 104 5.18 -20.84 -0.99
C GLN A 104 3.97 -19.94 -1.24
N PHE A 105 4.12 -18.62 -1.03
CA PHE A 105 3.08 -17.61 -1.23
C PHE A 105 3.58 -16.44 -2.09
N PRO A 106 3.93 -16.67 -3.38
CA PRO A 106 4.54 -15.64 -4.22
C PRO A 106 3.64 -14.42 -4.44
N LEU A 107 2.32 -14.58 -4.59
CA LEU A 107 1.40 -13.46 -4.79
C LEU A 107 1.21 -12.66 -3.50
N ILE A 108 0.90 -13.33 -2.38
CA ILE A 108 0.69 -12.66 -1.09
C ILE A 108 1.97 -11.96 -0.65
N SER A 109 3.12 -12.65 -0.68
CA SER A 109 4.40 -12.07 -0.26
C SER A 109 4.81 -10.87 -1.12
N SER A 110 4.62 -10.96 -2.44
CA SER A 110 4.91 -9.85 -3.35
C SER A 110 4.03 -8.65 -3.03
N MET A 111 2.72 -8.86 -2.93
CA MET A 111 1.77 -7.78 -2.65
C MET A 111 1.98 -7.17 -1.26
N THR A 112 2.28 -7.97 -0.24
CA THR A 112 2.63 -7.48 1.11
C THR A 112 3.80 -6.49 1.05
N ASN A 113 4.87 -6.82 0.32
CA ASN A 113 6.03 -5.93 0.21
C ASN A 113 5.66 -4.60 -0.48
N VAL A 114 4.85 -4.67 -1.54
CA VAL A 114 4.39 -3.51 -2.29
C VAL A 114 3.51 -2.60 -1.43
N LEU A 115 2.54 -3.19 -0.71
CA LEU A 115 1.63 -2.45 0.17
C LEU A 115 2.37 -1.79 1.33
N ARG A 116 3.33 -2.47 1.95
CA ARG A 116 4.16 -1.89 3.01
C ARG A 116 4.92 -0.67 2.53
N ALA A 117 5.58 -0.78 1.37
CA ALA A 117 6.37 0.30 0.80
C ALA A 117 5.55 1.52 0.35
N THR A 118 4.31 1.32 -0.08
CA THR A 118 3.50 2.38 -0.70
C THR A 118 2.41 2.94 0.21
N LEU A 119 1.75 2.08 0.99
CA LEU A 119 0.51 2.42 1.70
C LEU A 119 0.54 2.12 3.21
N LEU A 120 1.28 1.13 3.72
CA LEU A 120 1.07 0.64 5.10
C LEU A 120 2.15 1.00 6.13
N ASP A 121 3.39 1.31 5.72
CA ASP A 121 4.47 1.68 6.66
C ASP A 121 4.36 3.15 7.18
N ARG A 122 3.20 3.78 7.03
CA ARG A 122 2.94 5.13 7.57
C ARG A 122 2.78 5.08 9.10
N CYS A 123 3.49 5.95 9.79
CA CYS A 123 3.46 6.04 11.25
C CYS A 123 2.10 6.56 11.76
N ILE A 124 1.48 5.79 12.65
CA ILE A 124 0.39 6.27 13.50
C ILE A 124 1.03 6.93 14.72
N THR A 125 0.61 8.16 15.02
CA THR A 125 1.13 8.93 16.15
C THR A 125 0.12 8.98 17.30
N SER A 126 0.64 9.00 18.53
CA SER A 126 -0.14 9.30 19.73
C SER A 126 -0.26 10.81 19.99
N ASP A 127 0.53 11.64 19.30
CA ASP A 127 0.54 13.09 19.48
C ASP A 127 -0.68 13.71 18.79
N ALA A 128 -1.67 14.10 19.60
CA ALA A 128 -2.90 14.76 19.14
C ALA A 128 -2.63 16.01 18.28
N ARG A 129 -1.50 16.70 18.48
CA ARG A 129 -1.13 17.90 17.69
C ARG A 129 -0.77 17.57 16.25
N LEU A 130 -0.36 16.33 16.00
CA LEU A 130 -0.04 15.82 14.66
C LEU A 130 -1.24 15.13 14.01
N THR A 131 -2.37 15.01 14.71
CA THR A 131 -3.62 14.48 14.17
C THR A 131 -4.48 15.60 13.61
N ILE A 132 -5.11 15.36 12.45
CA ILE A 132 -6.02 16.30 11.79
C ILE A 132 -7.43 15.70 11.82
N GLY A 133 -8.45 16.47 12.19
CA GLY A 133 -9.81 15.93 12.25
C GLY A 133 -10.91 16.99 12.27
N THR A 134 -12.16 16.52 12.17
CA THR A 134 -13.33 17.42 12.10
C THR A 134 -13.80 17.95 13.46
N SER A 135 -13.27 17.42 14.57
CA SER A 135 -13.68 17.83 15.93
C SER A 135 -12.88 18.96 16.55
N GLU A 136 -11.78 19.41 15.91
CA GLU A 136 -10.86 20.39 16.48
C GLU A 136 -10.91 21.70 15.66
N PRO A 137 -11.71 22.70 16.08
CA PRO A 137 -11.72 24.03 15.46
C PRO A 137 -10.48 24.81 15.93
N ALA A 138 -9.33 24.47 15.37
CA ALA A 138 -8.05 25.18 15.53
C ALA A 138 -7.14 24.83 14.34
N SER A 139 -5.81 24.87 14.50
CA SER A 139 -4.83 24.59 13.42
C SER A 139 -4.94 23.20 12.77
N ASN A 140 -5.63 22.25 13.41
CA ASN A 140 -5.73 20.85 12.99
C ASN A 140 -7.11 20.48 12.42
N PHE A 141 -7.92 21.46 12.05
CA PHE A 141 -9.22 21.22 11.44
C PHE A 141 -9.09 20.55 10.06
N LEU A 142 -9.80 19.44 9.85
CA LEU A 142 -9.92 18.81 8.54
C LEU A 142 -10.89 19.60 7.66
N SER A 143 -10.37 20.47 6.79
CA SER A 143 -11.18 21.12 5.75
C SER A 143 -11.41 20.20 4.54
N TYR A 144 -12.44 20.52 3.74
CA TYR A 144 -12.75 19.80 2.51
C TYR A 144 -11.57 19.79 1.53
N ASN A 145 -10.85 20.91 1.39
CA ASN A 145 -9.68 21.01 0.51
C ASN A 145 -8.52 20.15 1.01
N VAL A 146 -8.27 20.10 2.32
CA VAL A 146 -7.24 19.22 2.91
C VAL A 146 -7.61 17.76 2.68
N TYR A 147 -8.86 17.38 2.92
CA TYR A 147 -9.37 16.04 2.63
C TYR A 147 -9.18 15.67 1.15
N ARG A 148 -9.60 16.54 0.24
CA ARG A 148 -9.47 16.34 -1.21
C ARG A 148 -8.03 16.06 -1.62
N ARG A 149 -7.09 16.89 -1.17
CA ARG A 149 -5.65 16.74 -1.45
C ARG A 149 -5.09 15.43 -0.91
N LEU A 150 -5.41 15.07 0.33
CA LEU A 150 -4.96 13.82 0.93
C LEU A 150 -5.51 12.60 0.21
N THR A 151 -6.80 12.61 -0.15
CA THR A 151 -7.41 11.53 -0.94
C THR A 151 -6.74 11.39 -2.30
N LEU A 152 -6.47 12.48 -3.02
CA LEU A 152 -5.75 12.44 -4.31
C LEU A 152 -4.34 11.84 -4.17
N CYS A 153 -3.62 12.17 -3.09
CA CYS A 153 -2.33 11.54 -2.79
C CYS A 153 -2.45 10.03 -2.59
N GLU A 154 -3.50 9.55 -1.92
CA GLU A 154 -3.72 8.11 -1.70
C GLU A 154 -4.13 7.39 -2.98
N VAL A 155 -5.01 8.00 -3.76
CA VAL A 155 -5.40 7.49 -5.08
C VAL A 155 -4.18 7.38 -6.01
N LYS A 156 -3.30 8.40 -6.01
CA LYS A 156 -2.06 8.40 -6.77
C LYS A 156 -1.15 7.24 -6.36
N LYS A 157 -0.93 7.06 -5.05
CA LYS A 157 -0.11 5.95 -4.53
C LYS A 157 -0.69 4.59 -4.90
N TYR A 158 -2.02 4.44 -4.87
CA TYR A 158 -2.65 3.20 -5.32
C TYR A 158 -2.41 2.96 -6.81
N ARG A 159 -2.49 4.00 -7.67
CA ARG A 159 -2.15 3.84 -9.08
C ARG A 159 -0.70 3.42 -9.28
N GLU A 160 0.24 4.05 -8.60
CA GLU A 160 1.67 3.71 -8.65
C GLU A 160 1.93 2.28 -8.12
N MET A 161 1.20 1.86 -7.09
CA MET A 161 1.28 0.52 -6.50
C MET A 161 1.00 -0.58 -7.54
N LEU A 162 0.03 -0.37 -8.44
CA LEU A 162 -0.33 -1.35 -9.48
C LEU A 162 0.81 -1.65 -10.45
N ASP A 163 1.76 -0.72 -10.63
CA ASP A 163 2.96 -0.97 -11.46
C ASP A 163 3.95 -1.95 -10.82
N TYR A 164 3.78 -2.25 -9.53
CA TYR A 164 4.58 -3.20 -8.78
C TYR A 164 3.77 -4.41 -8.28
N SER A 165 2.44 -4.36 -8.35
CA SER A 165 1.56 -5.45 -7.93
C SER A 165 1.79 -6.72 -8.76
N PRO A 166 1.75 -7.91 -8.12
CA PRO A 166 2.00 -9.16 -8.83
C PRO A 166 0.98 -9.38 -9.94
N VAL A 167 1.43 -9.92 -11.09
CA VAL A 167 0.66 -10.09 -12.34
C VAL A 167 0.26 -8.77 -13.03
N VAL A 168 -0.24 -7.78 -12.28
CA VAL A 168 -0.69 -6.49 -12.83
C VAL A 168 0.48 -5.68 -13.38
N CYS A 169 1.66 -5.76 -12.77
CA CYS A 169 2.85 -5.02 -13.19
C CYS A 169 3.27 -5.31 -14.64
N GLU A 170 3.00 -6.52 -15.15
CA GLU A 170 3.33 -6.99 -16.50
C GLU A 170 2.36 -6.47 -17.57
N LEU A 171 1.24 -5.87 -17.18
CA LEU A 171 0.18 -5.46 -18.10
C LEU A 171 0.50 -4.14 -18.80
N ASN A 172 -0.14 -3.91 -19.95
CA ASN A 172 -0.05 -2.64 -20.65
C ASN A 172 -0.71 -1.51 -19.83
N LYS A 173 -0.39 -0.25 -20.16
CA LYS A 173 -0.86 0.91 -19.42
C LYS A 173 -2.39 1.02 -19.41
N ASP A 174 -3.05 0.78 -20.54
CA ASP A 174 -4.50 0.94 -20.67
C ASP A 174 -5.29 -0.03 -19.79
N VAL A 175 -4.83 -1.28 -19.73
CA VAL A 175 -5.42 -2.32 -18.86
C VAL A 175 -5.17 -1.97 -17.39
N LYS A 176 -3.96 -1.48 -17.03
CA LYS A 176 -3.68 -1.03 -15.66
C LYS A 176 -4.56 0.15 -15.25
N ASP A 177 -4.74 1.12 -16.14
CA ASP A 177 -5.59 2.30 -15.89
C ASP A 177 -7.05 1.92 -15.73
N ALA A 178 -7.51 0.91 -16.46
CA ALA A 178 -8.84 0.37 -16.33
C ALA A 178 -9.03 -0.46 -15.05
N ILE A 179 -8.06 -1.31 -14.69
CA ILE A 179 -8.04 -2.01 -13.39
C ILE A 179 -8.11 -0.99 -12.25
N PHE A 180 -7.26 0.04 -12.32
CA PHE A 180 -7.23 1.13 -11.36
C PHE A 180 -8.62 1.74 -11.18
N ARG A 181 -9.28 2.18 -12.26
CA ARG A 181 -10.61 2.81 -12.20
C ARG A 181 -11.65 1.93 -11.51
N ASN A 182 -11.59 0.62 -11.74
CA ASN A 182 -12.56 -0.31 -11.21
C ASN A 182 -12.31 -0.68 -9.73
N SER A 183 -11.05 -0.70 -9.28
CA SER A 183 -10.68 -1.27 -7.98
C SER A 183 -10.20 -0.27 -6.93
N PHE A 184 -9.87 0.97 -7.29
CA PHE A 184 -9.24 1.91 -6.34
C PHE A 184 -10.13 2.25 -5.14
N ALA A 185 -11.43 2.48 -5.33
CA ALA A 185 -12.35 2.79 -4.24
C ALA A 185 -12.35 1.66 -3.20
N LEU A 186 -12.44 0.41 -3.64
CA LEU A 186 -12.42 -0.77 -2.76
C LEU A 186 -11.07 -0.97 -2.07
N ALA A 187 -9.98 -0.78 -2.78
CA ALA A 187 -8.65 -0.86 -2.19
C ALA A 187 -8.40 0.19 -1.10
N LEU A 188 -8.92 1.42 -1.27
CA LEU A 188 -8.81 2.45 -0.24
C LEU A 188 -9.58 2.07 1.02
N ILE A 189 -10.76 1.45 0.89
CA ILE A 189 -11.55 0.96 2.03
C ILE A 189 -10.85 -0.18 2.76
N VAL A 190 -10.25 -1.12 2.02
CA VAL A 190 -9.42 -2.21 2.60
C VAL A 190 -8.32 -1.64 3.49
N VAL A 191 -7.60 -0.62 3.02
CA VAL A 191 -6.53 0.06 3.75
C VAL A 191 -7.07 0.90 4.92
N GLN A 192 -8.22 1.57 4.74
CA GLN A 192 -8.86 2.36 5.79
C GLN A 192 -9.28 1.49 6.98
N VAL A 193 -9.89 0.31 6.73
CA VAL A 193 -10.26 -0.63 7.80
C VAL A 193 -9.01 -1.08 8.55
N HIS A 194 -7.90 -1.37 7.85
CA HIS A 194 -6.64 -1.70 8.50
C HIS A 194 -6.15 -0.59 9.44
N PHE A 195 -6.16 0.68 9.03
CA PHE A 195 -5.72 1.77 9.92
C PHE A 195 -6.57 1.87 11.18
N ASN A 196 -7.88 1.67 11.09
CA ASN A 196 -8.76 1.72 12.27
C ASN A 196 -8.49 0.55 13.23
N LEU A 197 -8.24 -0.65 12.70
CA LEU A 197 -7.82 -1.79 13.52
C LEU A 197 -6.46 -1.56 14.17
N LYS A 198 -5.51 -0.97 13.44
CA LYS A 198 -4.19 -0.64 13.98
C LYS A 198 -4.28 0.40 15.11
N HIS A 199 -5.09 1.46 14.94
CA HIS A 199 -5.39 2.43 16.01
C HIS A 199 -5.94 1.77 17.27
N ARG A 200 -6.90 0.85 17.10
CA ARG A 200 -7.44 0.05 18.21
C ARG A 200 -6.36 -0.78 18.90
N SER A 201 -5.52 -1.48 18.13
CA SER A 201 -4.45 -2.30 18.69
C SER A 201 -3.42 -1.49 19.50
N LEU A 202 -3.28 -0.19 19.20
CA LEU A 202 -2.42 0.75 19.92
C LEU A 202 -3.12 1.43 21.10
N GLY A 203 -4.38 1.10 21.40
CA GLY A 203 -5.15 1.70 22.50
C GLY A 203 -5.80 3.04 22.18
N PHE A 204 -5.79 3.49 20.92
CA PHE A 204 -6.44 4.74 20.48
C PHE A 204 -7.91 4.54 20.05
N GLU A 205 -8.59 3.52 20.58
CA GLU A 205 -9.98 3.25 20.23
C GLU A 205 -10.89 4.41 20.63
N ASN A 206 -11.66 4.91 19.66
CA ASN A 206 -12.70 5.90 19.91
C ASN A 206 -13.90 5.63 18.99
N LYS A 207 -15.03 5.20 19.57
CA LYS A 207 -16.26 4.90 18.80
C LYS A 207 -16.83 6.11 18.08
N LYS A 208 -16.47 7.34 18.48
CA LYS A 208 -16.91 8.57 17.82
C LYS A 208 -16.00 9.00 16.67
N LYS A 209 -14.86 8.34 16.46
CA LYS A 209 -13.89 8.71 15.41
C LYS A 209 -13.69 7.55 14.44
N ILE A 210 -13.57 7.88 13.15
CA ILE A 210 -13.09 6.95 12.14
C ILE A 210 -11.89 7.55 11.42
N TYR A 211 -10.78 6.83 11.43
CA TYR A 211 -9.57 7.27 10.74
C TYR A 211 -9.69 6.96 9.26
N ILE A 212 -9.65 7.98 8.42
CA ILE A 212 -9.65 7.85 6.96
C ILE A 212 -8.23 7.72 6.41
N PHE A 213 -7.25 8.28 7.12
CA PHE A 213 -5.80 8.13 6.88
C PHE A 213 -5.10 7.90 8.23
N PRO A 214 -3.80 7.50 8.25
CA PRO A 214 -3.13 7.10 9.50
C PRO A 214 -3.27 8.06 10.67
N ASN A 215 -3.27 9.38 10.43
CA ASN A 215 -3.41 10.40 11.49
C ASN A 215 -4.52 11.42 11.15
N VAL A 216 -5.51 11.02 10.35
CA VAL A 216 -6.60 11.90 9.92
C VAL A 216 -7.92 11.20 10.12
N TYR A 217 -8.86 11.85 10.82
CA TYR A 217 -10.14 11.24 11.18
C TYR A 217 -11.34 12.12 10.86
N PHE A 218 -12.47 11.47 10.62
CA PHE A 218 -13.78 12.07 10.76
C PHE A 218 -14.32 11.78 12.16
N ASP A 219 -14.78 12.81 12.85
CA ASP A 219 -15.70 12.66 13.96
C ASP A 219 -17.08 12.31 13.39
N LEU A 220 -17.72 11.30 13.97
CA LEU A 220 -19.00 10.76 13.52
C LEU A 220 -20.19 11.60 13.98
N ASP A 221 -19.97 12.64 14.78
CA ASP A 221 -20.96 13.66 15.08
C ASP A 221 -21.35 14.46 13.82
N PRO A 222 -22.62 14.44 13.40
CA PRO A 222 -23.08 15.21 12.24
C PRO A 222 -22.83 16.71 12.33
N GLU A 223 -22.82 17.31 13.52
CA GLU A 223 -22.55 18.75 13.68
C GLU A 223 -21.09 19.09 13.36
N LYS A 224 -20.16 18.19 13.66
CA LYS A 224 -18.74 18.36 13.29
C LYS A 224 -18.52 18.15 11.80
N LEU A 225 -19.21 17.18 11.21
CA LEU A 225 -19.20 16.95 9.77
C LEU A 225 -19.86 18.09 8.98
N LEU A 226 -20.86 18.77 9.55
CA LEU A 226 -21.46 19.95 8.96
C LEU A 226 -20.40 21.02 8.64
N PHE A 227 -19.52 21.33 9.59
CA PHE A 227 -18.44 22.29 9.38
C PHE A 227 -17.46 21.85 8.28
N PHE A 228 -17.21 20.54 8.15
CA PHE A 228 -16.40 20.00 7.05
C PHE A 228 -17.03 20.31 5.69
N PHE A 229 -18.34 20.07 5.52
CA PHE A 229 -19.04 20.39 4.27
C PHE A 229 -19.15 21.89 4.04
N ALA A 230 -19.42 22.68 5.08
CA ALA A 230 -19.45 24.13 5.02
C ALA A 230 -18.08 24.76 4.63
N SER A 231 -16.97 24.06 4.92
CA SER A 231 -15.63 24.49 4.51
C SER A 231 -15.37 24.32 3.00
N HIS A 232 -16.27 23.65 2.28
CA HIS A 232 -16.15 23.52 0.83
C HIS A 232 -16.53 24.83 0.13
N LYS A 233 -15.51 25.59 -0.29
CA LYS A 233 -15.68 26.81 -1.09
C LYS A 233 -15.93 26.45 -2.55
N ASN A 234 -17.17 26.13 -2.90
CA ASN A 234 -17.60 26.04 -4.29
C ASN A 234 -18.64 27.15 -4.55
N PRO A 235 -18.31 28.19 -5.34
CA PRO A 235 -19.23 29.30 -5.62
C PRO A 235 -20.48 28.87 -6.40
N GLN A 236 -20.48 27.67 -6.99
CA GLN A 236 -21.64 27.06 -7.66
C GLN A 236 -22.42 26.10 -6.75
N SER A 237 -22.05 25.99 -5.47
CA SER A 237 -22.75 25.13 -4.51
C SER A 237 -24.20 25.57 -4.34
N LEU A 238 -25.12 24.61 -4.46
CA LEU A 238 -26.54 24.82 -4.20
C LEU A 238 -26.94 24.47 -2.76
N ALA A 239 -26.01 23.91 -1.95
CA ALA A 239 -26.33 23.44 -0.60
C ALA A 239 -26.46 24.61 0.39
N GLY A 240 -27.63 24.70 1.03
CA GLY A 240 -27.83 25.50 2.24
C GLY A 240 -27.36 24.74 3.49
N MET A 241 -27.43 25.41 4.66
CA MET A 241 -26.99 24.83 5.93
C MET A 241 -27.76 23.53 6.30
N ASN A 242 -29.07 23.50 6.05
CA ASN A 242 -29.90 22.32 6.30
C ASN A 242 -29.52 21.14 5.39
N ASP A 243 -29.16 21.42 4.13
CA ASP A 243 -28.69 20.40 3.19
C ASP A 243 -27.34 19.85 3.63
N CYS A 244 -26.41 20.72 4.03
CA CYS A 244 -25.12 20.32 4.58
C CYS A 244 -25.28 19.43 5.81
N LEU A 245 -26.27 19.69 6.68
CA LEU A 245 -26.56 18.85 7.85
C LEU A 245 -27.14 17.49 7.44
N ALA A 246 -28.05 17.46 6.46
CA ALA A 246 -28.59 16.21 5.93
C ALA A 246 -27.49 15.34 5.29
N ILE A 247 -26.61 15.95 4.51
CA ILE A 247 -25.42 15.33 3.92
C ILE A 247 -24.50 14.79 5.02
N ALA A 248 -24.22 15.59 6.05
CA ALA A 248 -23.39 15.20 7.18
C ALA A 248 -23.95 13.98 7.94
N ARG A 249 -25.28 13.96 8.20
CA ARG A 249 -25.97 12.81 8.81
C ARG A 249 -25.85 11.55 7.95
N GLN A 250 -26.00 11.67 6.63
CA GLN A 250 -25.86 10.52 5.74
C GLN A 250 -24.42 9.98 5.70
N LEU A 251 -23.42 10.87 5.64
CA LEU A 251 -22.03 10.46 5.70
C LEU A 251 -21.71 9.77 7.04
N SER A 252 -22.16 10.34 8.15
CA SER A 252 -21.99 9.75 9.50
C SER A 252 -22.51 8.31 9.56
N ARG A 253 -23.75 8.07 9.10
CA ARG A 253 -24.32 6.71 9.05
C ARG A 253 -23.51 5.74 8.20
N ASN A 254 -23.08 6.18 7.01
CA ASN A 254 -22.26 5.34 6.13
C ASN A 254 -20.93 4.98 6.81
N LEU A 255 -20.28 5.95 7.47
CA LEU A 255 -19.01 5.75 8.15
C LEU A 255 -19.14 4.90 9.43
N GLN A 256 -20.24 5.01 10.16
CA GLN A 256 -20.57 4.13 11.30
C GLN A 256 -20.67 2.67 10.84
N PHE A 257 -21.36 2.41 9.72
CA PHE A 257 -21.42 1.08 9.13
C PHE A 257 -20.02 0.52 8.81
N LEU A 258 -19.12 1.35 8.23
CA LEU A 258 -17.74 0.92 7.98
C LEU A 258 -16.95 0.62 9.26
N GLN A 259 -17.18 1.40 10.33
CA GLN A 259 -16.56 1.19 11.64
C GLN A 259 -17.00 -0.14 12.26
N GLU A 260 -18.28 -0.48 12.16
CA GLU A 260 -18.85 -1.75 12.64
C GLU A 260 -18.30 -2.96 11.86
N ILE A 261 -18.19 -2.84 10.53
CA ILE A 261 -17.54 -3.86 9.69
C ILE A 261 -16.10 -4.10 10.15
N GLY A 262 -15.34 -3.03 10.37
CA GLY A 262 -13.97 -3.11 10.85
C GLY A 262 -13.89 -3.82 12.21
N LEU A 263 -14.73 -3.42 13.16
CA LEU A 263 -14.86 -4.02 14.48
C LEU A 263 -15.05 -5.54 14.43
N GLN A 264 -15.98 -6.02 13.61
CA GLN A 264 -16.28 -7.45 13.47
C GLN A 264 -15.13 -8.24 12.83
N SER A 265 -14.25 -7.56 12.07
CA SER A 265 -13.13 -8.20 11.38
C SER A 265 -11.87 -8.40 12.20
N ASN A 266 -11.77 -7.80 13.39
CA ASN A 266 -10.55 -7.76 14.21
C ASN A 266 -9.97 -9.15 14.55
N ALA A 267 -10.81 -10.19 14.60
CA ALA A 267 -10.37 -11.55 14.93
C ALA A 267 -9.62 -12.26 13.79
N PHE A 268 -9.81 -11.84 12.54
CA PHE A 268 -9.31 -12.57 11.36
C PHE A 268 -8.65 -11.68 10.29
N TYR A 269 -8.71 -10.36 10.42
CA TYR A 269 -8.11 -9.38 9.53
C TYR A 269 -7.24 -8.41 10.32
N GLY A 270 -5.98 -8.25 9.92
CA GLY A 270 -5.10 -7.24 10.54
C GLY A 270 -3.62 -7.36 10.20
N THR A 271 -3.17 -8.53 9.76
CA THR A 271 -1.79 -8.73 9.30
C THR A 271 -1.59 -8.18 7.89
N TYR A 272 -0.34 -7.91 7.51
CA TYR A 272 -0.05 -7.37 6.18
C TYR A 272 -0.38 -8.36 5.06
N GLU A 273 -0.28 -9.65 5.34
CA GLU A 273 -0.68 -10.74 4.48
C GLU A 273 -2.21 -10.76 4.25
N ASP A 274 -3.02 -10.49 5.29
CA ASP A 274 -4.48 -10.41 5.15
C ASP A 274 -4.89 -9.25 4.23
N ILE A 275 -4.23 -8.11 4.39
CA ILE A 275 -4.48 -6.90 3.60
C ILE A 275 -4.04 -7.11 2.16
N ALA A 276 -2.89 -7.77 1.96
CA ALA A 276 -2.40 -8.16 0.65
C ALA A 276 -3.36 -9.10 -0.08
N ALA A 277 -3.80 -10.17 0.60
CA ALA A 277 -4.79 -11.10 0.09
C ALA A 277 -6.09 -10.38 -0.28
N LEU A 278 -6.66 -9.59 0.65
CA LEU A 278 -7.92 -8.89 0.43
C LEU A 278 -7.82 -7.84 -0.69
N THR A 279 -6.68 -7.15 -0.82
CA THR A 279 -6.45 -6.21 -1.93
C THR A 279 -6.36 -6.92 -3.27
N LEU A 280 -5.70 -8.08 -3.36
CA LEU A 280 -5.66 -8.88 -4.59
C LEU A 280 -7.05 -9.40 -4.95
N VAL A 281 -7.81 -9.88 -3.98
CA VAL A 281 -9.20 -10.31 -4.19
C VAL A 281 -10.08 -9.14 -4.63
N ALA A 282 -9.93 -7.96 -4.03
CA ALA A 282 -10.62 -6.75 -4.46
C ALA A 282 -10.32 -6.41 -5.94
N ILE A 283 -9.04 -6.48 -6.35
CA ILE A 283 -8.65 -6.28 -7.76
C ILE A 283 -9.34 -7.32 -8.66
N ILE A 284 -9.37 -8.59 -8.28
CA ILE A 284 -10.01 -9.64 -9.07
C ILE A 284 -11.52 -9.38 -9.21
N GLN A 285 -12.22 -9.16 -8.10
CA GLN A 285 -13.68 -9.02 -8.10
C GLN A 285 -14.15 -7.75 -8.80
N SER A 286 -13.44 -6.63 -8.62
CA SER A 286 -13.75 -5.38 -9.33
C SER A 286 -13.53 -5.46 -10.84
N ASN A 287 -12.83 -6.49 -11.34
CA ASN A 287 -12.43 -6.62 -12.74
C ASN A 287 -12.86 -7.95 -13.37
N ASP A 288 -13.84 -8.66 -12.77
CA ASP A 288 -14.38 -9.89 -13.35
C ASP A 288 -15.36 -9.53 -14.49
N VAL A 289 -14.80 -9.28 -15.68
CA VAL A 289 -15.54 -8.90 -16.89
C VAL A 289 -16.23 -10.12 -17.51
N PRO A 290 -17.44 -9.99 -18.12
CA PRO A 290 -18.10 -11.07 -18.85
C PRO A 290 -17.21 -11.73 -19.92
N LYS A 291 -17.52 -13.00 -20.26
CA LYS A 291 -16.74 -13.82 -21.19
C LYS A 291 -16.61 -13.14 -22.56
N GLY A 292 -15.39 -12.80 -23.01
CA GLY A 292 -15.14 -12.30 -24.38
C GLY A 292 -13.84 -11.51 -24.58
N ASN A 293 -13.34 -10.80 -23.56
CA ASN A 293 -12.11 -10.00 -23.69
C ASN A 293 -10.86 -10.76 -23.20
N MET A 294 -10.05 -11.28 -24.12
CA MET A 294 -8.88 -12.11 -23.80
C MET A 294 -7.78 -11.36 -23.02
N GLU A 295 -7.64 -10.04 -23.22
CA GLU A 295 -6.62 -9.23 -22.54
C GLU A 295 -6.84 -9.16 -21.02
N TRP A 296 -8.10 -9.23 -20.59
CA TRP A 296 -8.52 -9.13 -19.19
C TRP A 296 -8.58 -10.49 -18.49
N GLN A 297 -8.99 -11.52 -19.21
CA GLN A 297 -9.23 -12.84 -18.63
C GLN A 297 -7.96 -13.58 -18.21
N ARG A 298 -6.85 -13.40 -18.94
CA ARG A 298 -5.61 -14.12 -18.63
C ARG A 298 -4.96 -13.59 -17.33
N PRO A 299 -4.81 -12.28 -17.12
CA PRO A 299 -4.30 -11.73 -15.86
C PRO A 299 -5.20 -12.08 -14.67
N MET A 300 -6.53 -11.95 -14.80
CA MET A 300 -7.45 -12.28 -13.71
C MET A 300 -7.43 -13.77 -13.36
N ARG A 301 -7.29 -14.67 -14.35
CA ARG A 301 -7.09 -16.12 -14.08
C ARG A 301 -5.80 -16.39 -13.32
N ARG A 302 -4.69 -15.72 -13.65
CA ARG A 302 -3.42 -15.84 -12.92
C ARG A 302 -3.57 -15.32 -11.48
N LEU A 303 -4.20 -14.17 -11.30
CA LEU A 303 -4.45 -13.60 -9.97
C LEU A 303 -5.36 -14.50 -9.12
N LYS A 304 -6.33 -15.22 -9.71
CA LYS A 304 -7.17 -16.20 -9.01
C LYS A 304 -6.35 -17.34 -8.36
N ALA A 305 -5.07 -17.52 -8.67
CA ALA A 305 -4.20 -18.43 -7.89
C ALA A 305 -4.04 -17.98 -6.41
N VAL A 306 -4.31 -16.71 -6.09
CA VAL A 306 -4.28 -16.18 -4.72
C VAL A 306 -5.23 -16.94 -3.79
N TRP A 307 -6.34 -17.49 -4.29
CA TRP A 307 -7.27 -18.28 -3.48
C TRP A 307 -6.59 -19.48 -2.83
N ASN A 308 -5.73 -20.17 -3.59
CA ASN A 308 -4.97 -21.31 -3.09
C ASN A 308 -3.90 -20.87 -2.09
N GLU A 309 -3.25 -19.73 -2.34
CA GLU A 309 -2.27 -19.18 -1.41
C GLU A 309 -2.91 -18.78 -0.08
N VAL A 310 -4.11 -18.18 -0.10
CA VAL A 310 -4.83 -17.79 1.12
C VAL A 310 -5.26 -19.00 1.93
N ASP A 311 -5.87 -20.01 1.29
CA ASP A 311 -6.26 -21.26 1.98
C ASP A 311 -5.05 -21.93 2.63
N LEU A 312 -3.94 -22.05 1.89
CA LEU A 312 -2.71 -22.63 2.42
C LEU A 312 -2.08 -21.76 3.54
N TYR A 313 -2.11 -20.43 3.41
CA TYR A 313 -1.59 -19.50 4.42
C TYR A 313 -2.33 -19.64 5.75
N TYR A 314 -3.67 -19.72 5.71
CA TYR A 314 -4.48 -19.91 6.91
C TYR A 314 -4.17 -21.25 7.60
N ARG A 315 -4.10 -22.35 6.83
CA ARG A 315 -3.75 -23.68 7.36
C ARG A 315 -2.36 -23.70 8.00
N MET A 316 -1.38 -23.05 7.38
CA MET A 316 0.01 -23.05 7.87
C MET A 316 0.23 -22.17 9.10
N THR A 317 -0.54 -21.08 9.23
CA THR A 317 -0.44 -20.15 10.36
C THR A 317 -1.28 -20.58 11.57
N GLN A 318 -1.80 -21.82 11.56
CA GLN A 318 -2.70 -22.37 12.60
C GLN A 318 -3.96 -21.51 12.82
N ARG A 319 -4.36 -20.72 11.82
CA ARG A 319 -5.65 -20.03 11.85
C ARG A 319 -6.73 -21.03 11.48
N ASP A 320 -7.92 -20.81 12.00
CA ASP A 320 -9.08 -21.60 11.61
C ASP A 320 -9.34 -21.40 10.09
N PRO A 321 -9.27 -22.46 9.27
CA PRO A 321 -9.55 -22.36 7.84
C PRO A 321 -10.94 -21.81 7.53
N SER A 322 -11.92 -21.91 8.43
CA SER A 322 -13.23 -21.29 8.21
C SER A 322 -13.15 -19.75 8.10
N GLN A 323 -12.12 -19.14 8.70
CA GLN A 323 -11.96 -17.69 8.77
C GLN A 323 -11.53 -17.04 7.45
N TRP A 324 -10.98 -17.79 6.48
CA TRP A 324 -10.73 -17.19 5.16
C TRP A 324 -12.05 -16.88 4.45
N GLY A 325 -13.12 -17.63 4.72
CA GLY A 325 -14.48 -17.28 4.29
C GLY A 325 -14.96 -15.94 4.89
N ASN A 326 -14.55 -15.62 6.12
CA ASN A 326 -14.87 -14.33 6.75
C ASN A 326 -14.17 -13.15 6.06
N LEU A 327 -13.00 -13.36 5.43
CA LEU A 327 -12.39 -12.34 4.57
C LEU A 327 -13.26 -12.02 3.34
N LEU A 328 -13.92 -13.03 2.76
CA LEU A 328 -14.85 -12.81 1.66
C LEU A 328 -16.08 -12.02 2.11
N PHE A 329 -16.67 -12.40 3.24
CA PHE A 329 -17.81 -11.66 3.81
C PHE A 329 -17.42 -10.22 4.16
N LEU A 330 -16.22 -10.01 4.69
CA LEU A 330 -15.67 -8.68 4.93
C LEU A 330 -15.60 -7.86 3.63
N LEU A 331 -15.12 -8.46 2.54
CA LEU A 331 -15.05 -7.78 1.24
C LEU A 331 -16.45 -7.41 0.70
N SER A 332 -17.42 -8.33 0.82
CA SER A 332 -18.82 -8.07 0.43
C SER A 332 -19.44 -6.92 1.25
N ASN A 333 -19.12 -6.85 2.53
CA ASN A 333 -19.53 -5.74 3.40
C ASN A 333 -18.88 -4.41 2.97
N MET A 334 -17.59 -4.42 2.61
CA MET A 334 -16.90 -3.24 2.07
C MET A 334 -17.49 -2.81 0.71
N GLN A 335 -17.87 -3.74 -0.16
CA GLN A 335 -18.58 -3.45 -1.41
C GLN A 335 -19.96 -2.82 -1.16
N THR A 336 -20.71 -3.34 -0.18
CA THR A 336 -21.99 -2.76 0.26
C THR A 336 -21.79 -1.32 0.75
N PHE A 337 -20.74 -1.06 1.53
CA PHE A 337 -20.38 0.30 1.93
C PHE A 337 -20.12 1.20 0.70
N ILE A 338 -19.37 0.71 -0.29
CA ILE A 338 -19.10 1.48 -1.52
C ILE A 338 -20.37 1.79 -2.28
N GLN A 339 -21.28 0.83 -2.46
CA GLN A 339 -22.56 1.07 -3.13
C GLN A 339 -23.40 2.13 -2.39
N ASN A 340 -23.41 2.11 -1.05
CA ASN A 340 -24.06 3.14 -0.24
C ASN A 340 -23.35 4.50 -0.35
N HIS A 341 -22.02 4.48 -0.45
CA HIS A 341 -21.21 5.68 -0.63
C HIS A 341 -21.34 6.27 -2.05
N GLU A 342 -21.57 5.45 -3.06
CA GLU A 342 -21.88 5.89 -4.44
C GLU A 342 -23.23 6.59 -4.50
N LYS A 343 -24.25 6.06 -3.83
CA LYS A 343 -25.55 6.75 -3.69
C LYS A 343 -25.37 8.10 -3.00
N PHE A 344 -24.55 8.14 -1.94
CA PHE A 344 -24.20 9.38 -1.25
C PHE A 344 -23.43 10.36 -2.16
N ARG A 345 -22.49 9.88 -2.97
CA ARG A 345 -21.76 10.71 -3.94
C ARG A 345 -22.68 11.28 -5.02
N LYS A 346 -23.65 10.50 -5.52
CA LYS A 346 -24.68 11.00 -6.44
C LYS A 346 -25.51 12.13 -5.82
N LEU A 347 -25.82 12.04 -4.51
CA LEU A 347 -26.45 13.13 -3.77
C LEU A 347 -25.51 14.36 -3.71
N LEU A 348 -24.23 14.19 -3.40
CA LEU A 348 -23.26 15.29 -3.40
C LEU A 348 -23.18 15.98 -4.77
N ASN A 349 -23.26 15.22 -5.86
CA ASN A 349 -23.21 15.77 -7.22
C ASN A 349 -24.35 16.73 -7.53
N VAL A 350 -25.52 16.56 -6.91
CA VAL A 350 -26.65 17.48 -7.05
C VAL A 350 -26.30 18.86 -6.48
N TYR A 351 -25.58 18.89 -5.35
CA TYR A 351 -25.26 20.13 -4.65
C TYR A 351 -23.97 20.79 -5.12
N TYR A 352 -22.95 19.99 -5.44
CA TYR A 352 -21.57 20.48 -5.66
C TYR A 352 -21.05 20.20 -7.08
N GLY A 353 -21.86 19.58 -7.94
CA GLY A 353 -21.40 19.06 -9.23
C GLY A 353 -20.49 17.85 -9.09
N LYS A 354 -19.92 17.38 -10.22
CA LYS A 354 -19.10 16.16 -10.27
C LYS A 354 -17.96 16.20 -9.24
N THR A 355 -17.95 15.23 -8.31
CA THR A 355 -16.89 15.10 -7.31
C THR A 355 -15.55 14.72 -7.95
N MET A 356 -14.46 14.82 -7.18
CA MET A 356 -13.14 14.34 -7.62
C MET A 356 -13.17 12.85 -7.99
N MET A 357 -13.96 12.04 -7.28
CA MET A 357 -14.05 10.59 -7.52
C MET A 357 -14.74 10.32 -8.86
N ASP A 358 -15.81 11.06 -9.18
CA ASP A 358 -16.48 10.98 -10.49
C ASP A 358 -15.52 11.32 -11.64
N LYS A 359 -14.70 12.37 -11.45
CA LYS A 359 -13.73 12.79 -12.46
C LYS A 359 -12.64 11.74 -12.68
N ILE A 360 -12.17 11.08 -11.61
CA ILE A 360 -11.15 10.02 -11.69
C ILE A 360 -11.72 8.76 -12.34
N GLU A 361 -12.92 8.33 -11.95
CA GLU A 361 -13.59 7.14 -12.51
C GLU A 361 -13.94 7.32 -14.00
N SER A 362 -14.41 8.50 -14.40
CA SER A 362 -14.74 8.78 -15.80
C SER A 362 -13.55 9.21 -16.67
N GLY A 363 -12.40 9.47 -16.05
CA GLY A 363 -11.19 9.92 -16.74
C GLY A 363 -10.53 8.81 -17.56
N GLN A 364 -10.33 9.04 -18.85
CA GLN A 364 -9.62 8.09 -19.72
C GLN A 364 -8.16 7.90 -19.31
N ARG A 365 -7.51 8.97 -18.82
CA ARG A 365 -6.11 8.99 -18.37
C ARG A 365 -6.01 9.38 -16.90
N PRO A 366 -6.05 8.40 -15.97
CA PRO A 366 -6.11 8.68 -14.54
C PRO A 366 -4.97 9.55 -14.00
N GLU A 367 -3.75 9.35 -14.46
CA GLU A 367 -2.57 10.11 -14.01
C GLU A 367 -2.69 11.61 -14.32
N GLU A 368 -3.13 11.95 -15.54
CA GLU A 368 -3.34 13.33 -15.97
C GLU A 368 -4.50 13.95 -15.20
N THR A 369 -5.61 13.22 -15.04
CA THR A 369 -6.75 13.67 -14.24
C THR A 369 -6.35 13.95 -12.79
N ILE A 370 -5.60 13.06 -12.14
CA ILE A 370 -5.13 13.24 -10.76
C ILE A 370 -4.19 14.45 -10.68
N ALA A 371 -3.27 14.61 -11.63
CA ALA A 371 -2.35 15.75 -11.65
C ALA A 371 -3.10 17.08 -11.79
N GLN A 372 -4.09 17.15 -12.69
CA GLN A 372 -4.94 18.33 -12.86
C GLN A 372 -5.72 18.63 -11.57
N LEU A 373 -6.35 17.62 -10.96
CA LEU A 373 -7.11 17.79 -9.72
C LEU A 373 -6.22 18.22 -8.54
N MET A 374 -4.95 17.82 -8.52
CA MET A 374 -3.97 18.25 -7.52
C MET A 374 -3.58 19.72 -7.70
N LEU A 375 -3.41 20.20 -8.94
CA LEU A 375 -3.14 21.61 -9.24
C LEU A 375 -4.30 22.51 -8.81
N GLU A 376 -5.54 22.09 -9.06
CA GLU A 376 -6.74 22.78 -8.58
C GLU A 376 -6.82 22.89 -7.05
N CYS A 377 -6.21 21.96 -6.31
CA CYS A 377 -6.12 22.03 -4.84
C CYS A 377 -5.06 23.01 -4.33
N THR A 378 -4.09 23.39 -5.16
CA THR A 378 -3.03 24.33 -4.78
C THR A 378 -3.34 25.78 -5.16
N ALA A 379 -4.27 25.98 -6.09
CA ALA A 379 -4.67 27.30 -6.59
C ALA A 379 -5.78 27.98 -5.75
N ASN A 380 -6.42 27.23 -4.83
CA ASN A 380 -7.54 27.65 -3.97
C ASN A 380 -7.25 27.31 -2.51
#